data_AF-A0A316JJ24-F1
#
_entry.id   AF-A0A316JJ24-F1
#
_cell.length_a   1.000
_cell.length_b   1.000
_cell.length_c   1.000
_cell.angle_alpha   90.00
_cell.angle_beta   90.00
_cell.angle_gamma   90.00
#
_symmetry.space_group_name_H-M   'P 1'
#
loop_
_entity.id
_entity.type
_entity.pdbx_description
1 polymer ?
#
loop_
_entity_poly.entity_id
_entity_poly.type
_entity_poly.pdbx_seq_one_letter_code
_entity_poly.pdbx_strand_id
1 'polypeptide(L)'
;MTASTGDGRWTWVAAAGVGLLALAVTNPGTEDFEAFAGDQLVRAASRELCAPGSLPLLARLVIQDCPQLVASQRKVLGQLAAASSRRYNAGLFSVYTTELGGQTLLPGLTIPRYRAVTLAGAGQLLVIQSSEQAAQGLAQR
;
A
#
# COMPACT_ATOMS: atom_id res chain seq x y z
N MET A 1 -47.95 -12.27 -34.44
CA MET A 1 -46.49 -12.05 -34.52
C MET A 1 -46.25 -10.57 -34.27
N THR A 2 -45.81 -10.19 -33.08
CA THR A 2 -45.40 -8.82 -32.78
C THR A 2 -44.06 -8.90 -32.06
N ALA A 3 -42.99 -8.69 -32.82
CA ALA A 3 -41.64 -8.57 -32.29
C ALA A 3 -41.55 -7.22 -31.57
N SER A 4 -41.39 -7.25 -30.24
CA SER A 4 -41.10 -6.07 -29.44
C SER A 4 -39.61 -5.75 -29.58
N THR A 5 -39.29 -4.92 -30.57
CA THR A 5 -38.02 -4.20 -30.66
C THR A 5 -37.94 -3.16 -29.54
N GLY A 6 -37.57 -3.60 -28.33
CA GLY A 6 -37.39 -2.72 -27.16
C GLY A 6 -36.14 -3.03 -26.31
N ASP A 7 -35.42 -4.12 -26.61
CA ASP A 7 -34.57 -4.78 -25.60
C ASP A 7 -33.09 -4.38 -25.60
N GLY A 8 -32.60 -3.62 -26.59
CA GLY A 8 -31.17 -3.30 -26.65
C GLY A 8 -30.68 -2.36 -25.54
N ARG A 9 -31.49 -1.40 -25.10
CA ARG A 9 -31.06 -0.41 -24.09
C ARG A 9 -31.01 -1.00 -22.68
N TRP A 10 -31.93 -1.90 -22.36
CA TRP A 10 -32.00 -2.56 -21.06
C TRP A 10 -30.90 -3.61 -20.89
N THR A 11 -30.49 -4.30 -21.96
CA THR A 11 -29.37 -5.24 -21.91
C THR A 11 -28.03 -4.56 -21.60
N TRP A 12 -27.76 -3.37 -22.16
CA TRP A 12 -26.53 -2.61 -21.84
C TRP A 12 -26.52 -2.09 -20.40
N VAL A 13 -27.67 -1.62 -19.90
CA VAL A 13 -27.80 -1.17 -18.51
C VAL A 13 -27.61 -2.35 -17.55
N ALA A 14 -28.20 -3.51 -17.84
CA ALA A 14 -28.03 -4.71 -17.04
C ALA A 14 -26.57 -5.18 -17.04
N ALA A 15 -25.92 -5.25 -18.21
CA ALA A 15 -24.52 -5.64 -18.31
C ALA A 15 -23.57 -4.68 -17.58
N ALA A 16 -23.79 -3.36 -17.72
CA ALA A 16 -23.02 -2.35 -17.01
C ALA A 16 -23.22 -2.45 -15.48
N GLY A 17 -24.47 -2.68 -15.03
CA GLY A 17 -24.78 -2.88 -13.63
C GLY A 17 -24.06 -4.08 -13.02
N VAL A 18 -24.05 -5.22 -13.71
CA VAL A 18 -23.32 -6.42 -13.28
C VAL A 18 -21.81 -6.16 -13.20
N GLY A 19 -21.23 -5.48 -14.18
CA GLY A 19 -19.81 -5.14 -14.18
C GLY A 19 -19.39 -4.24 -13.02
N LEU A 20 -20.19 -3.21 -12.72
CA LEU A 20 -19.94 -2.29 -11.60
C LEU A 20 -20.05 -3.01 -10.25
N LEU A 21 -21.02 -3.92 -10.09
CA LEU A 21 -21.14 -4.73 -8.88
C LEU A 21 -19.94 -5.67 -8.70
N ALA A 22 -19.46 -6.30 -9.77
CA ALA A 22 -18.29 -7.16 -9.73
C ALA A 22 -17.03 -6.39 -9.28
N LEU A 23 -16.84 -5.18 -9.82
CA LEU A 23 -15.74 -4.29 -9.42
C LEU A 23 -15.83 -3.86 -7.95
N ALA A 24 -17.03 -3.55 -7.47
CA ALA A 24 -17.25 -3.17 -6.07
C ALA A 24 -16.97 -4.33 -5.11
N VAL A 25 -17.39 -5.56 -5.46
CA VAL A 25 -17.18 -6.77 -4.65
C VAL A 25 -15.71 -7.21 -4.64
N THR A 26 -15.00 -7.01 -5.75
CA THR A 26 -13.56 -7.34 -5.87
C THR A 26 -12.64 -6.22 -5.39
N ASN A 27 -13.19 -5.12 -4.88
CA ASN A 27 -12.41 -4.01 -4.34
C ASN A 27 -11.70 -4.46 -3.03
N PRO A 28 -10.36 -4.44 -2.99
CA PRO A 28 -9.61 -4.96 -1.85
C PRO A 28 -10.02 -4.37 -0.50
N GLY A 29 -10.04 -5.23 0.51
CA GLY A 29 -10.34 -4.87 1.89
C GLY A 29 -9.16 -4.30 2.66
N THR A 30 -9.36 -4.05 3.95
CA THR A 30 -8.27 -3.64 4.86
C THR A 30 -7.26 -4.77 5.06
N GLU A 31 -7.70 -6.03 5.14
CA GLU A 31 -6.83 -7.19 5.30
C GLU A 31 -5.91 -7.41 4.08
N ASP A 32 -6.46 -7.26 2.86
CA ASP A 32 -5.68 -7.32 1.63
C ASP A 32 -4.61 -6.21 1.60
N PHE A 33 -5.00 -5.00 2.03
CA PHE A 33 -4.07 -3.88 2.17
C PHE A 33 -2.97 -4.16 3.21
N GLU A 34 -3.30 -4.72 4.37
CA GLU A 34 -2.31 -5.09 5.40
C GLU A 34 -1.28 -6.09 4.85
N ALA A 35 -1.73 -7.12 4.15
CA ALA A 35 -0.85 -8.11 3.54
C ALA A 35 0.10 -7.46 2.51
N PHE A 36 -0.47 -6.67 1.59
CA PHE A 36 0.29 -5.94 0.57
C PHE A 36 1.29 -4.95 1.18
N ALA A 37 0.85 -4.14 2.14
CA ALA A 37 1.68 -3.12 2.76
C ALA A 37 2.78 -3.73 3.64
N GLY A 38 2.50 -4.86 4.30
CA GLY A 38 3.49 -5.66 5.01
C GLY A 38 4.63 -6.11 4.08
N ASP A 39 4.29 -6.60 2.88
CA ASP A 39 5.31 -6.98 1.88
C ASP A 39 6.13 -5.78 1.39
N GLN A 40 5.48 -4.63 1.17
CA GLN A 40 6.18 -3.40 0.77
C GLN A 40 7.14 -2.90 1.86
N LEU A 41 6.70 -2.91 3.11
CA LEU A 41 7.52 -2.46 4.24
C LEU A 41 8.66 -3.42 4.55
N VAL A 42 8.46 -4.74 4.44
CA VAL A 42 9.57 -5.69 4.53
C VAL A 42 10.61 -5.37 3.46
N ARG A 43 10.20 -5.17 2.20
CA ARG A 43 11.15 -4.80 1.13
C ARG A 43 11.86 -3.48 1.41
N ALA A 44 11.14 -2.44 1.83
CA ALA A 44 11.73 -1.14 2.13
C ALA A 44 12.69 -1.22 3.32
N ALA A 45 12.24 -1.77 4.46
CA ALA A 45 13.03 -1.91 5.67
C ALA A 45 14.25 -2.81 5.46
N SER A 46 14.16 -3.91 4.71
CA SER A 46 15.33 -4.73 4.39
C SER A 46 16.35 -3.97 3.54
N ARG A 47 15.91 -3.13 2.59
CA ARG A 47 16.83 -2.31 1.78
C ARG A 47 17.51 -1.20 2.59
N GLU A 48 16.79 -0.56 3.49
CA GLU A 48 17.32 0.57 4.29
C GLU A 48 18.10 0.10 5.51
N LEU A 49 17.55 -0.84 6.28
CA LEU A 49 18.08 -1.24 7.58
C LEU A 49 19.07 -2.39 7.50
N CYS A 50 18.98 -3.26 6.49
CA CYS A 50 19.87 -4.42 6.37
C CYS A 50 20.97 -4.25 5.31
N ALA A 51 21.10 -3.05 4.71
CA ALA A 51 22.18 -2.79 3.76
C ALA A 51 23.57 -2.91 4.42
N PRO A 52 24.61 -3.32 3.68
CA PRO A 52 25.97 -3.30 4.20
C PRO A 52 26.35 -1.89 4.64
N GLY A 53 26.65 -1.70 5.93
CA GLY A 53 27.01 -0.38 6.47
C GLY A 53 25.92 0.33 7.28
N SER A 54 24.64 -0.09 7.18
CA SER A 54 23.54 0.55 7.92
C SER A 54 23.52 0.20 9.41
N LEU A 55 23.90 -1.05 9.74
CA LEU A 55 23.90 -1.53 11.12
C LEU A 55 25.24 -1.26 11.79
N PRO A 56 25.24 -0.70 13.02
CA PRO A 56 26.45 -0.58 13.84
C PRO A 56 27.01 -1.97 14.16
N LEU A 57 28.33 -2.07 14.36
CA LEU A 57 29.04 -3.34 14.52
C LEU A 57 28.39 -4.26 15.56
N LEU A 58 28.05 -3.71 16.75
CA LEU A 58 27.40 -4.45 17.83
C LEU A 58 26.04 -5.05 17.44
N ALA A 59 25.24 -4.33 16.65
CA ALA A 59 23.94 -4.84 16.20
C ALA A 59 24.10 -6.06 15.28
N ARG A 60 25.18 -6.13 14.50
CA ARG A 60 25.47 -7.27 13.62
C ARG A 60 25.88 -8.53 14.37
N LEU A 61 26.44 -8.42 15.58
CA LEU A 61 26.76 -9.59 16.40
C LEU A 61 25.50 -10.29 16.94
N VAL A 62 24.43 -9.53 17.17
CA VAL A 62 23.17 -10.07 17.71
C VAL A 62 22.18 -10.42 16.60
N ILE A 63 22.12 -9.59 15.54
CA ILE A 63 21.23 -9.77 14.39
C ILE A 63 22.00 -10.49 13.29
N GLN A 64 21.97 -11.82 13.32
CA GLN A 64 22.69 -12.65 12.34
C GLN A 64 22.03 -12.64 10.95
N ASP A 65 20.70 -12.57 10.90
CA ASP A 65 19.92 -12.53 9.66
C ASP A 65 18.87 -11.40 9.72
N CYS A 66 19.33 -10.17 9.45
CA CYS A 66 18.48 -8.98 9.44
C CYS A 66 17.31 -9.10 8.44
N PRO A 67 17.50 -9.56 7.19
CA PRO A 67 16.39 -9.77 6.26
C PRO A 67 15.32 -10.73 6.79
N GLN A 68 15.71 -11.85 7.38
CA GLN A 68 14.77 -12.81 7.95
C GLN A 68 14.03 -12.23 9.16
N LEU A 69 14.72 -11.49 10.02
CA LEU A 69 14.10 -10.80 11.16
C LEU A 69 13.07 -9.76 10.72
N VAL A 70 13.37 -8.97 9.69
CA VAL A 70 12.39 -8.00 9.16
C VAL A 70 11.21 -8.74 8.55
N ALA A 71 11.46 -9.81 7.79
CA ALA A 71 10.41 -10.61 7.16
C ALA A 71 9.50 -11.31 8.18
N SER A 72 10.01 -11.74 9.34
CA SER A 72 9.17 -12.33 10.39
C SER A 72 8.15 -11.33 10.95
N GLN A 73 8.44 -10.03 10.85
CA GLN A 73 7.56 -8.95 11.29
C GLN A 73 6.56 -8.51 10.22
N ARG A 74 6.47 -9.18 9.04
CA ARG A 74 5.57 -8.83 7.94
C ARG A 74 4.16 -8.45 8.41
N LYS A 75 3.56 -9.26 9.28
CA LYS A 75 2.19 -9.02 9.80
C LYS A 75 2.11 -7.74 10.62
N VAL A 76 3.07 -7.54 11.53
CA VAL A 76 3.14 -6.34 12.38
C VAL A 76 3.37 -5.09 11.52
N LEU A 77 4.22 -5.19 10.50
CA LEU A 77 4.46 -4.10 9.55
C LEU A 77 3.19 -3.78 8.74
N GLY A 78 2.44 -4.79 8.31
CA GLY A 78 1.15 -4.61 7.65
C GLY A 78 0.13 -3.87 8.53
N GLN A 79 0.00 -4.29 9.79
CA GLN A 79 -0.87 -3.63 10.77
C GLN A 79 -0.42 -2.19 11.07
N LEU A 80 0.88 -1.96 11.18
CA LEU A 80 1.44 -0.62 11.33
C LEU A 80 1.08 0.26 10.12
N ALA A 81 1.21 -0.27 8.90
CA ALA A 81 0.82 0.44 7.69
C ALA A 81 -0.68 0.77 7.71
N ALA A 82 -1.54 -0.17 8.08
CA ALA A 82 -2.98 0.07 8.18
C ALA A 82 -3.32 1.13 9.25
N ALA A 83 -2.73 1.04 10.45
CA ALA A 83 -2.93 1.99 11.53
C ALA A 83 -2.43 3.41 11.18
N SER A 84 -1.42 3.51 10.32
CA SER A 84 -0.87 4.76 9.81
C SER A 84 -1.47 5.23 8.48
N SER A 85 -2.54 4.56 8.01
CA SER A 85 -3.20 4.87 6.74
C SER A 85 -4.58 5.47 6.94
N ARG A 86 -4.94 6.41 6.06
CA ARG A 86 -6.33 6.84 5.86
C ARG A 86 -6.88 6.25 4.58
N ARG A 87 -8.02 5.56 4.68
CA ARG A 87 -8.75 4.95 3.57
C ARG A 87 -9.87 5.87 3.10
N TYR A 88 -9.91 6.15 1.81
CA TYR A 88 -11.05 6.74 1.12
C TYR A 88 -11.65 5.68 0.18
N ASN A 89 -12.90 5.28 0.40
CA ASN A 89 -13.59 4.29 -0.43
C ASN A 89 -14.57 5.01 -1.39
N ALA A 90 -14.38 4.83 -2.69
CA ALA A 90 -15.21 5.38 -3.75
C ALA A 90 -16.18 4.35 -4.36
N GLY A 91 -16.34 3.18 -3.72
CA GLY A 91 -17.16 2.06 -4.19
C GLY A 91 -16.38 1.12 -5.11
N LEU A 92 -16.03 1.58 -6.31
CA LEU A 92 -15.31 0.77 -7.31
C LEU A 92 -13.81 0.65 -7.03
N PHE A 93 -13.27 1.60 -6.28
CA PHE A 93 -11.86 1.64 -5.88
C PHE A 93 -11.75 2.27 -4.49
N SER A 94 -10.60 2.08 -3.86
CA SER A 94 -10.22 2.73 -2.61
C SER A 94 -8.84 3.38 -2.77
N VAL A 95 -8.61 4.47 -2.06
CA VAL A 95 -7.29 5.11 -1.95
C VAL A 95 -6.83 5.03 -0.51
N TYR A 96 -5.62 4.54 -0.30
CA TYR A 96 -4.94 4.51 0.99
C TYR A 96 -3.82 5.53 0.97
N THR A 97 -3.89 6.50 1.88
CA THR A 97 -2.77 7.43 2.12
C THR A 97 -2.08 7.01 3.40
N THR A 98 -0.87 6.49 3.28
CA THR A 98 -0.05 5.99 4.39
C THR A 98 0.98 7.04 4.78
N GLU A 99 1.09 7.34 6.08
CA GLU A 99 2.07 8.27 6.63
C GLU A 99 2.85 7.61 7.76
N LEU A 100 4.12 7.29 7.52
CA LEU A 100 5.02 6.67 8.48
C LEU A 100 6.12 7.65 8.90
N GLY A 101 6.57 7.55 10.16
CA GLY A 101 7.68 8.36 10.64
C GLY A 101 7.32 9.82 10.91
N GLY A 102 8.35 10.65 11.10
CA GLY A 102 8.22 12.06 11.49
C GLY A 102 8.28 12.32 13.00
N GLN A 103 8.34 11.26 13.83
CA GLN A 103 8.54 11.39 15.27
C GLN A 103 10.04 11.46 15.64
N THR A 104 10.35 12.32 16.62
CA THR A 104 11.63 12.33 17.32
C THR A 104 11.56 11.31 18.46
N LEU A 105 12.36 10.25 18.36
CA LEU A 105 12.35 9.18 19.38
C LEU A 105 13.33 9.46 20.52
N LEU A 106 14.50 10.02 20.18
CA LEU A 106 15.57 10.37 21.13
C LEU A 106 16.25 11.67 20.66
N PRO A 107 16.94 12.41 21.55
CA PRO A 107 17.79 13.53 21.14
C PRO A 107 18.80 13.10 20.07
N GLY A 108 18.74 13.72 18.89
CA GLY A 108 19.60 13.37 17.75
C GLY A 108 19.11 12.20 16.89
N LEU A 109 17.95 11.59 17.18
CA LEU A 109 17.37 10.52 16.36
C LEU A 109 15.92 10.84 15.94
N THR A 110 15.77 11.24 14.68
CA THR A 110 14.48 11.52 14.03
C THR A 110 14.20 10.46 12.97
N ILE A 111 13.02 9.84 13.01
CA ILE A 111 12.61 8.92 11.94
C ILE A 111 12.15 9.75 10.73
N PRO A 112 12.70 9.53 9.52
CA PRO A 112 12.27 10.23 8.32
C PRO A 112 10.78 9.99 8.05
N ARG A 113 10.10 11.04 7.58
CA ARG A 113 8.68 10.95 7.23
C ARG A 113 8.54 10.34 5.83
N TYR A 114 7.90 9.19 5.76
CA TYR A 114 7.53 8.54 4.51
C TYR A 114 6.04 8.67 4.27
N ARG A 115 5.67 9.13 3.07
CA ARG A 115 4.28 9.16 2.61
C ARG A 115 4.15 8.29 1.37
N ALA A 116 3.15 7.42 1.36
CA ALA A 116 2.81 6.61 0.20
C ALA A 116 1.31 6.70 -0.10
N VAL A 117 0.96 6.65 -1.37
CA VAL A 117 -0.43 6.57 -1.84
C VAL A 117 -0.59 5.25 -2.58
N THR A 118 -1.55 4.43 -2.12
CA THR A 118 -1.88 3.13 -2.73
C THR A 118 -3.30 3.18 -3.27
N LEU A 119 -3.47 2.82 -4.54
CA LEU A 119 -4.76 2.61 -5.18
C LEU A 119 -5.14 1.14 -5.05
N ALA A 120 -6.37 0.88 -4.60
CA ALA A 120 -6.98 -0.44 -4.56
C ALA A 120 -8.18 -0.47 -5.49
N GLY A 121 -8.31 -1.48 -6.33
CA GLY A 121 -9.46 -1.63 -7.23
C GLY A 121 -9.28 -2.79 -8.19
N ALA A 122 -10.39 -3.38 -8.63
CA ALA A 122 -10.39 -4.54 -9.52
C ALA A 122 -9.50 -5.70 -9.01
N GLY A 123 -9.51 -5.95 -7.70
CA GLY A 123 -8.69 -6.99 -7.05
C GLY A 123 -7.19 -6.70 -6.96
N GLN A 124 -6.75 -5.48 -7.27
CA GLN A 124 -5.33 -5.11 -7.30
C GLN A 124 -5.03 -3.98 -6.33
N LEU A 125 -3.78 -3.95 -5.85
CA LEU A 125 -3.21 -2.91 -5.00
C LEU A 125 -1.93 -2.40 -5.65
N LEU A 126 -1.84 -1.08 -5.87
CA LEU A 126 -0.70 -0.45 -6.54
C LEU A 126 -0.28 0.83 -5.80
N VAL A 127 1.01 0.95 -5.47
CA VAL A 127 1.59 2.20 -4.98
C VAL A 127 1.77 3.14 -6.18
N ILE A 128 1.08 4.28 -6.15
CA ILE A 128 1.09 5.26 -7.25
C ILE A 128 1.99 6.47 -6.97
N GLN A 129 2.25 6.77 -5.70
CA GLN A 129 3.15 7.85 -5.29
C GLN A 129 3.86 7.47 -4.00
N SER A 130 5.16 7.78 -3.92
CA SER A 130 5.94 7.70 -2.68
C SER A 130 6.84 8.94 -2.54
N SER A 131 7.05 9.41 -1.31
CA SER A 131 7.79 10.65 -1.06
C SER A 131 9.27 10.60 -1.42
N GLU A 132 9.90 9.42 -1.54
CA GLU A 132 11.24 9.30 -2.14
C GLU A 132 11.28 9.83 -3.59
N GLN A 133 10.19 9.62 -4.36
CA GLN A 133 10.08 10.07 -5.75
C GLN A 133 9.67 11.54 -5.86
N ALA A 134 8.89 12.07 -4.91
CA ALA A 134 8.52 13.49 -4.87
C ALA A 134 9.72 14.41 -4.58
N ALA A 135 10.68 13.96 -3.75
CA ALA A 135 11.92 14.70 -3.52
C ALA A 135 12.82 14.75 -4.79
N GLN A 136 12.83 13.67 -5.59
CA GLN A 136 13.60 13.62 -6.84
C GLN A 136 12.95 14.42 -7.98
N GLY A 137 11.62 14.54 -8.01
CA GLY A 137 10.91 15.37 -9.00
C GLY A 137 10.98 16.89 -8.73
N LEU A 138 11.23 17.31 -7.49
CA LEU A 138 11.50 18.71 -7.13
C LEU A 138 12.98 19.09 -7.27
N ALA A 139 13.90 18.12 -7.20
CA ALA A 139 15.32 18.34 -7.50
C ALA A 139 15.63 18.43 -9.02
N GLN A 140 14.65 18.13 -9.88
CA GLN A 140 14.76 18.17 -11.34
C GLN A 140 13.90 19.28 -12.00
N ARG A 141 13.38 20.23 -11.22
CA ARG A 141 12.69 21.42 -11.72
C ARG A 141 13.41 22.69 -11.31
#